data_AF-A0A9C9XUI9-F1
#
_entry.id   AF-A0A9C9XUI9-F1
#
_cell.length_a   1.000
_cell.length_b   1.000
_cell.length_c   1.000
_cell.angle_alpha   90.00
_cell.angle_beta   90.00
_cell.angle_gamma   90.00
#
_symmetry.space_group_name_H-M   'P 1'
#
loop_
_entity.id
_entity.type
_entity.pdbx_description
1 polymer ?
#
loop_
_entity_poly.entity_id
_entity_poly.type
_entity_poly.pdbx_seq_one_letter_code
_entity_poly.pdbx_strand_id
1 'polypeptide(L)' 'MIFSRPTSANIRWKDIEALLIELGAEISEREGSRIGVRLFGERRVFHRPHPRPDTDKGAVESIRGWLMENGVQP' A
#
# COMPACT_ATOMS: atom_id res chain seq x y z
N MET A 1 6.19 10.66 -2.13
CA MET A 1 6.58 9.28 -2.49
C MET A 1 5.37 8.43 -2.85
N ILE A 2 4.29 8.28 -2.07
CA ILE A 2 3.10 7.56 -2.60
C ILE A 2 2.30 8.39 -3.62
N PHE A 3 2.11 9.70 -3.39
CA PHE A 3 1.42 10.63 -4.32
C PHE A 3 2.33 11.33 -5.35
N SER A 4 3.62 11.01 -5.37
CA SER A 4 4.59 11.67 -6.26
C SER A 4 4.33 11.36 -7.74
N ARG A 5 4.54 12.36 -8.60
CA ARG A 5 4.54 12.22 -10.06
C ARG A 5 5.90 12.65 -10.63
N PRO A 6 6.63 11.77 -11.35
CA PRO A 6 6.27 10.39 -11.68
C PRO A 6 6.26 9.46 -10.44
N THR A 7 5.64 8.29 -10.57
CA THR A 7 5.58 7.26 -9.54
C THR A 7 6.97 6.85 -9.09
N SER A 8 7.22 6.93 -7.78
CA SER A 8 8.47 6.43 -7.22
C SER A 8 8.47 4.90 -7.19
N ALA A 9 9.56 4.29 -7.67
CA ALA A 9 9.82 2.85 -7.50
C ALA A 9 10.67 2.56 -6.24
N ASN A 10 10.95 3.57 -5.43
CA ASN A 10 11.86 3.49 -4.28
C ASN A 10 11.08 3.60 -2.95
N ILE A 11 9.81 3.21 -2.93
CA ILE A 11 9.00 3.25 -1.70
C ILE A 11 9.10 1.89 -1.03
N ARG A 12 9.68 1.86 0.17
CA ARG A 12 9.76 0.62 0.94
C ARG A 12 8.36 0.23 1.39
N TRP A 13 8.05 -1.06 1.30
CA TRP A 13 6.75 -1.58 1.73
C TRP A 13 6.40 -1.20 3.18
N LYS A 14 7.39 -1.18 4.07
CA LYS A 14 7.21 -0.77 5.47
C LYS A 14 6.67 0.67 5.60
N ASP A 15 7.09 1.58 4.72
CA ASP A 15 6.64 2.97 4.76
C ASP A 15 5.17 3.07 4.27
N ILE A 16 4.74 2.17 3.38
CA ILE A 16 3.34 2.02 2.96
C ILE A 16 2.49 1.40 4.07
N GLU A 17 2.96 0.31 4.71
CA GLU A 17 2.26 -0.31 5.84
C GLU A 17 2.04 0.71 6.97
N ALA A 18 3.06 1.51 7.30
CA ALA A 18 2.96 2.56 8.30
C ALA A 18 1.89 3.60 7.94
N LEU A 19 1.87 4.09 6.69
CA LEU A 19 0.83 5.01 6.23
C LEU A 19 -0.58 4.40 6.36
N LEU A 20 -0.75 3.15 5.96
CA LEU A 20 -2.05 2.48 6.05
C LEU A 20 -2.50 2.34 7.52
N ILE A 21 -1.59 1.98 8.43
CA ILE A 21 -1.88 1.89 9.86
C ILE A 21 -2.29 3.25 10.44
N GLU A 22 -1.57 4.33 10.09
CA GLU A 22 -1.91 5.69 10.53
C GLU A 22 -3.31 6.14 10.04
N LEU A 23 -3.74 5.63 8.87
CA LEU A 23 -5.09 5.86 8.36
C LEU A 23 -6.16 4.96 9.02
N GLY A 24 -5.77 4.10 9.95
CA GLY A 24 -6.65 3.19 10.69
C GLY A 24 -6.82 1.82 10.05
N ALA A 25 -5.88 1.38 9.21
CA ALA A 25 -5.97 0.09 8.57
C ALA A 25 -5.67 -1.07 9.53
N GLU A 26 -6.42 -2.16 9.39
CA GLU A 26 -6.08 -3.45 10.00
C GLU A 26 -5.29 -4.30 9.00
N ILE A 27 -4.09 -4.72 9.40
CA ILE A 27 -3.21 -5.55 8.57
C ILE A 27 -3.22 -7.01 9.07
N SER A 28 -3.35 -7.96 8.14
CA SER A 28 -3.38 -9.40 8.44
C SER A 28 -2.48 -10.18 7.46
N GLU A 29 -1.69 -11.12 7.98
CA GLU A 29 -0.93 -12.05 7.14
C GLU A 29 -1.85 -13.03 6.39
N ARG A 30 -1.44 -13.39 5.18
CA ARG A 30 -2.09 -14.40 4.34
C ARG A 30 -1.02 -15.36 3.82
N GLU A 31 -1.44 -16.43 3.17
CA GLU A 31 -0.51 -17.44 2.65
C GLU A 31 0.49 -16.84 1.64
N GLY A 32 1.78 -17.17 1.82
CA GLY A 32 2.88 -16.61 1.03
C GLY A 32 3.22 -15.18 1.45
N SER A 33 3.59 -14.33 0.48
CA SER A 33 3.90 -12.91 0.72
C SER A 33 2.66 -11.99 0.73
N ARG A 34 1.45 -12.56 0.78
CA ARG A 34 0.21 -11.78 0.70
C ARG A 34 -0.12 -11.14 2.05
N ILE A 35 -0.57 -9.89 1.98
CA ILE A 35 -0.99 -9.08 3.12
C ILE A 35 -2.42 -8.61 2.86
N GLY A 36 -3.33 -8.94 3.76
CA GLY A 36 -4.70 -8.44 3.74
C GLY A 36 -4.81 -7.14 4.52
N VAL A 37 -5.31 -6.08 3.89
CA VAL A 37 -5.52 -4.76 4.48
C VAL A 37 -7.02 -4.49 4.52
N ARG A 38 -7.57 -4.19 5.70
CA ARG A 38 -8.90 -3.60 5.83
C ARG A 38 -8.75 -2.10 6.11
N LEU A 39 -9.37 -1.26 5.29
CA LEU A 39 -9.41 0.19 5.47
C LEU A 39 -10.63 0.73 4.73
N PHE A 40 -11.21 1.85 5.19
CA PHE A 40 -12.41 2.46 4.59
C PHE A 40 -13.62 1.52 4.49
N GLY A 41 -13.72 0.52 5.37
CA GLY A 41 -14.76 -0.52 5.29
C GLY A 41 -14.56 -1.56 4.18
N GLU A 42 -13.51 -1.42 3.37
CA GLU A 42 -13.13 -2.36 2.30
C GLU A 42 -12.02 -3.31 2.78
N ARG A 43 -11.86 -4.43 2.07
CA ARG A 43 -10.68 -5.30 2.18
C ARG A 43 -9.97 -5.37 0.84
N ARG A 44 -8.66 -5.11 0.84
CA ARG A 44 -7.76 -5.36 -0.29
C ARG A 44 -6.65 -6.31 0.10
N VAL A 45 -6.10 -7.04 -0.88
CA VAL A 45 -4.95 -7.93 -0.69
C VAL A 45 -3.82 -7.44 -1.57
N PHE A 46 -2.65 -7.28 -0.97
CA PHE A 46 -1.43 -6.87 -1.65
C PHE A 46 -0.36 -7.94 -1.48
N HIS A 47 0.65 -7.92 -2.35
CA HIS A 47 1.84 -8.73 -2.19
C HIS A 47 2.94 -7.86 -1.57
N ARG A 48 3.51 -8.32 -0.46
CA ARG A 48 4.76 -7.76 0.06
C ARG A 48 5.85 -8.03 -0.98
N PRO A 49 6.64 -7.02 -1.37
CA PRO A 49 7.69 -7.19 -2.37
C PRO A 49 8.76 -8.17 -1.88
N HIS A 50 9.24 -9.02 -2.79
CA HIS A 50 10.28 -10.02 -2.57
C HIS A 50 11.01 -10.29 -3.90
N PRO A 51 12.36 -10.42 -3.93
CA PRO A 51 13.30 -10.40 -2.80
C PRO A 51 13.67 -8.99 -2.30
N ARG A 52 13.35 -7.94 -3.07
CA ARG A 52 13.67 -6.56 -2.70
C ARG A 52 12.59 -5.96 -1.81
N PRO A 53 12.95 -5.03 -0.90
CA PRO A 53 11.98 -4.39 0.01
C PRO A 53 11.17 -3.27 -0.68
N ASP A 54 11.59 -2.84 -1.86
CA ASP A 54 10.96 -1.77 -2.63
C ASP A 54 9.68 -2.27 -3.31
N THR A 55 8.62 -1.47 -3.17
CA THR A 55 7.31 -1.74 -3.77
C THR A 55 7.34 -1.36 -5.24
N ASP A 56 6.85 -2.23 -6.11
CA ASP A 56 6.79 -1.96 -7.54
C ASP A 56 5.79 -0.81 -7.84
N LYS A 57 5.98 -0.14 -8.98
CA LYS A 57 5.16 1.01 -9.36
C LYS A 57 3.68 0.67 -9.50
N GLY A 58 3.34 -0.55 -9.90
CA GLY A 58 1.95 -0.99 -10.07
C GLY A 58 1.23 -1.05 -8.73
N ALA A 59 1.86 -1.66 -7.72
CA ALA A 59 1.34 -1.66 -6.37
C ALA A 59 1.23 -0.23 -5.80
N VAL A 60 2.22 0.63 -6.03
CA VAL A 60 2.17 2.05 -5.61
C VAL A 60 0.99 2.79 -6.26
N GLU A 61 0.76 2.63 -7.55
CA GLU A 61 -0.39 3.24 -8.23
C GLU A 61 -1.73 2.69 -7.73
N SER A 62 -1.81 1.38 -7.50
CA SER A 62 -3.02 0.74 -6.97
C SER A 62 -3.39 1.28 -5.59
N ILE A 63 -2.41 1.41 -4.70
CA ILE A 63 -2.60 1.97 -3.36
C ILE A 63 -2.96 3.45 -3.46
N ARG A 64 -2.25 4.23 -4.28
CA ARG A 64 -2.57 5.65 -4.48
C ARG A 64 -4.01 5.84 -4.97
N GLY A 65 -4.44 5.08 -5.98
CA GLY A 65 -5.80 5.14 -6.50
C GLY A 65 -6.83 4.87 -5.42
N TRP A 66 -6.61 3.83 -4.62
CA TRP A 66 -7.49 3.50 -3.50
C TRP A 66 -7.58 4.61 -2.45
N LEU A 67 -6.45 5.21 -2.09
CA LEU A 67 -6.39 6.33 -1.16
C LEU A 67 -7.17 7.54 -1.71
N MET A 68 -6.99 7.87 -2.99
CA MET A 68 -7.71 8.97 -3.64
C MET A 68 -9.21 8.73 -3.76
N GLU A 69 -9.63 7.51 -4.12
CA GLU A 69 -11.04 7.09 -4.17
C GLU A 69 -11.76 7.29 -2.84
N ASN A 70 -11.01 7.18 -1.73
CA ASN A 70 -11.51 7.35 -0.37
C ASN A 70 -11.19 8.74 0.22
N GLY A 71 -10.85 9.72 -0.63
CA GLY A 71 -10.71 11.13 -0.25
C GLY A 71 -9.39 11.49 0.43
N VAL A 72 -8.41 10.59 0.48
CA VAL A 72 -7.07 10.92 0.99
C VAL A 72 -6.33 11.75 -0.06
N GLN A 73 -5.87 12.92 0.37
CA GLN A 73 -5.13 13.87 -0.46
C GLN A 73 -3.65 13.96 -0.03
N PRO A 74 -2.75 14.45 -0.90
CA PRO A 74 -1.33 14.59 -0.61
C PRO A 74 -0.99 15.51 0.57
#